data_AF-A0A7S2PPD8-F1
#
_entry.id   AF-A0A7S2PPD8-F1
#
_cell.length_a   1.000
_cell.length_b   1.000
_cell.length_c   1.000
_cell.angle_alpha   90.00
_cell.angle_beta   90.00
_cell.angle_gamma   90.00
#
_symmetry.space_group_name_H-M   'P 1'
#
loop_
_entity.id
_entity.type
_entity.pdbx_description
1 polymer ?
#
loop_
_entity_poly.entity_id
_entity_poly.type
_entity_poly.pdbx_seq_one_letter_code
_entity_poly.pdbx_strand_id
1 'polypeptide(L)'
;SAVAPLLPGPPAFLPLAHAPPSHESRTPKIAPATAPPTPSAPAVAPQRLEFYMYRVEAAGEAFPRENTNAANLAGVLAYLHGKFAASGTFQGGRHLSHIRRLKVSVLTTWEYYNVHRKNFGPGVEFTGGRCRGAACQEFYAHYGFVVGCRNIEGLRSAYALSQSSTCDAPEQCRRAVSYSLPGACPGEFNSDKTAICASRMPGGRCAAANGGRNCTYSVQEAGAVAVAELPPAGTSPEVFWGGRGDPVRCATRVLRVKQLFEAHFPRCPSCDALQAPPCDFDFLYKGELSWPVHHRPITV
;
A
#
# COMPACT_ATOMS: atom_id res chain seq x y z
N SER A 1 0.18 -38.13 -61.65
CA SER A 1 -0.08 -36.93 -60.86
C SER A 1 -1.19 -37.20 -59.87
N ALA A 2 -0.86 -37.33 -58.58
CA ALA A 2 -1.83 -37.46 -57.50
C ALA A 2 -1.76 -36.17 -56.67
N VAL A 3 -2.91 -35.50 -56.53
CA VAL A 3 -3.05 -34.25 -55.77
C VAL A 3 -3.39 -34.63 -54.33
N ALA A 4 -2.53 -34.24 -53.39
CA ALA A 4 -2.76 -34.43 -51.96
C ALA A 4 -3.77 -33.40 -51.42
N PRO A 5 -4.68 -33.78 -50.52
CA PRO A 5 -5.64 -32.85 -49.92
C PRO A 5 -4.98 -32.00 -48.82
N LEU A 6 -5.25 -30.70 -48.88
CA LEU A 6 -4.87 -29.70 -47.88
C LEU A 6 -5.58 -29.97 -46.55
N LEU A 7 -4.80 -30.10 -45.47
CA LEU A 7 -5.30 -30.15 -44.10
C LEU A 7 -5.73 -28.74 -43.65
N PRO A 8 -6.84 -28.61 -42.89
CA PRO A 8 -7.26 -27.34 -42.32
C PRO A 8 -6.27 -26.86 -41.25
N GLY A 9 -5.86 -25.59 -41.35
CA GLY A 9 -4.98 -24.95 -40.39
C GLY A 9 -5.62 -24.79 -39.01
N PRO A 10 -4.82 -24.67 -37.93
CA PRO A 10 -5.33 -24.50 -36.57
C PRO A 10 -6.10 -23.18 -36.43
N PRO A 11 -7.13 -23.13 -35.57
CA PRO A 11 -7.92 -21.93 -35.36
C PRO A 11 -7.07 -20.83 -34.71
N ALA A 12 -7.20 -19.61 -35.24
CA ALA A 12 -6.61 -18.42 -34.67
C ALA A 12 -7.17 -18.17 -33.26
N PHE A 13 -6.30 -18.23 -32.24
CA PHE A 13 -6.64 -17.80 -30.89
C PHE A 13 -6.85 -16.28 -30.90
N LEU A 14 -8.09 -15.86 -30.66
CA LEU A 14 -8.42 -14.47 -30.37
C LEU A 14 -7.72 -14.05 -29.07
N PRO A 15 -7.12 -12.84 -29.00
CA PRO A 15 -6.59 -12.33 -27.75
C PRO A 15 -7.76 -12.05 -26.81
N LEU A 16 -7.86 -12.82 -25.72
CA LEU A 16 -8.72 -12.48 -24.59
C LEU A 16 -8.19 -11.19 -23.95
N ALA A 17 -8.74 -10.06 -24.38
CA ALA A 17 -8.66 -8.80 -23.68
C ALA A 17 -9.38 -8.95 -22.33
N HIS A 18 -8.67 -9.47 -21.32
CA HIS A 18 -9.11 -9.43 -19.95
C HIS A 18 -9.08 -7.97 -19.51
N ALA A 19 -10.25 -7.34 -19.51
CA ALA A 19 -10.45 -6.10 -18.79
C ALA A 19 -9.93 -6.31 -17.36
N PRO A 20 -9.01 -5.48 -16.85
CA PRO A 20 -8.61 -5.56 -15.45
C PRO A 20 -9.88 -5.46 -14.61
N PRO A 21 -10.02 -6.25 -13.52
CA PRO A 21 -11.16 -6.09 -12.63
C PRO A 21 -11.26 -4.61 -12.29
N SER A 22 -12.43 -4.04 -12.55
CA SER A 22 -12.76 -2.67 -12.22
C SER A 22 -12.62 -2.52 -10.70
N HIS A 23 -11.42 -2.18 -10.27
CA HIS A 23 -11.22 -1.50 -9.00
C HIS A 23 -11.97 -0.18 -9.19
N GLU A 24 -13.25 -0.17 -8.79
CA GLU A 24 -13.99 1.07 -8.58
C GLU A 24 -13.03 1.99 -7.83
N SER A 25 -12.63 3.07 -8.52
CA SER A 25 -11.89 4.16 -7.91
C SER A 25 -12.83 4.78 -6.89
N ARG A 26 -12.91 4.17 -5.71
CA ARG A 26 -13.69 4.68 -4.59
C ARG A 26 -13.04 5.98 -4.20
N THR A 27 -13.65 7.06 -4.64
CA THR A 27 -13.33 8.40 -4.20
C THR A 27 -13.34 8.39 -2.67
N PRO A 28 -12.41 9.13 -2.03
CA PRO A 28 -12.44 9.31 -0.59
C PRO A 28 -13.86 9.74 -0.18
N LYS A 29 -14.39 9.18 0.90
CA LYS A 29 -15.63 9.69 1.47
C LYS A 29 -15.41 11.17 1.78
N ILE A 30 -16.23 12.04 1.21
CA ILE A 30 -16.18 13.47 1.49
C ILE A 30 -17.15 13.73 2.63
N ALA A 31 -16.65 14.17 3.77
CA ALA A 31 -17.52 14.59 4.87
C ALA A 31 -18.13 15.97 4.57
N PRO A 32 -19.30 16.29 5.16
CA PRO A 32 -19.91 17.60 5.05
C PRO A 32 -18.93 18.73 5.41
N ALA A 33 -19.08 19.87 4.75
CA ALA A 33 -18.28 21.06 5.04
C ALA A 33 -18.46 21.42 6.52
N THR A 34 -17.38 21.37 7.27
CA THR A 34 -17.29 21.82 8.66
C THR A 34 -16.22 22.89 8.71
N ALA A 35 -16.39 23.89 9.58
CA ALA A 35 -15.33 24.85 9.83
C ALA A 35 -14.04 24.10 10.23
N PRO A 36 -12.84 24.63 9.91
CA PRO A 36 -11.60 24.02 10.36
C PRO A 36 -11.66 23.78 11.87
N PRO A 37 -11.24 22.61 12.37
CA PRO A 37 -11.28 22.34 13.80
C PRO A 37 -10.45 23.39 14.55
N THR A 38 -11.07 24.12 15.47
CA THR A 38 -10.36 25.08 16.32
C THR A 38 -9.36 24.31 17.20
N PRO A 39 -8.07 24.67 17.20
CA PRO A 39 -7.07 24.01 18.04
C PRO A 39 -7.36 24.32 19.52
N SER A 40 -7.98 23.37 20.24
CA SER A 40 -8.32 23.50 21.67
C SER A 40 -7.38 22.73 22.61
N ALA A 41 -6.43 21.97 22.06
CA ALA A 41 -5.47 21.17 22.82
C ALA A 41 -4.05 21.74 22.67
N PRO A 42 -3.16 21.57 23.68
CA PRO A 42 -1.76 21.97 23.59
C PRO A 42 -1.10 21.37 22.34
N ALA A 43 -0.09 22.06 21.82
CA ALA A 43 0.61 21.66 20.60
C ALA A 43 1.32 20.30 20.77
N VAL A 44 0.62 19.21 20.51
CA VAL A 44 1.22 17.88 20.35
C VAL A 44 1.97 17.88 19.01
N ALA A 45 3.21 17.39 19.02
CA ALA A 45 4.02 17.29 17.81
C ALA A 45 3.66 16.04 17.00
N PRO A 46 3.81 16.07 15.66
CA PRO A 46 3.68 14.87 14.85
C PRO A 46 4.68 13.80 15.32
N GLN A 47 4.23 12.55 15.38
CA GLN A 47 5.05 11.46 15.88
C GLN A 47 5.86 10.84 14.73
N ARG A 48 7.14 10.57 15.00
CA ARG A 48 7.94 9.74 14.10
C ARG A 48 7.53 8.29 14.30
N LEU A 49 7.12 7.65 13.21
CA LEU A 49 6.77 6.25 13.17
C LEU A 49 7.89 5.48 12.47
N GLU A 50 8.23 4.30 12.98
CA GLU A 50 9.14 3.37 12.33
C GLU A 50 8.51 1.97 12.33
N PHE A 51 8.31 1.39 11.16
CA PHE A 51 7.62 0.12 11.02
C PHE A 51 7.96 -0.57 9.69
N TYR A 52 7.57 -1.84 9.57
CA TYR A 52 7.66 -2.55 8.30
C TYR A 52 6.43 -2.35 7.41
N MET A 53 6.69 -1.95 6.17
CA MET A 53 5.77 -2.10 5.05
C MET A 53 6.21 -3.26 4.16
N TYR A 54 5.29 -3.80 3.39
CA TYR A 54 5.50 -4.95 2.53
C TYR A 54 4.95 -4.65 1.14
N ARG A 55 5.61 -5.21 0.13
CA ARG A 55 5.20 -5.08 -1.26
C ARG A 55 5.41 -6.40 -1.99
N VAL A 56 4.51 -6.68 -2.93
CA VAL A 56 4.69 -7.80 -3.86
C VAL A 56 5.39 -7.30 -5.12
N GLU A 57 6.40 -8.05 -5.54
CA GLU A 57 7.24 -7.73 -6.69
C GLU A 57 7.20 -8.86 -7.73
N ALA A 58 7.12 -8.50 -9.00
CA ALA A 58 7.30 -9.42 -10.12
C ALA A 58 8.78 -9.79 -10.28
N ALA A 59 9.05 -10.99 -10.82
CA ALA A 59 10.42 -11.45 -11.09
C ALA A 59 11.11 -10.50 -12.08
N GLY A 60 12.35 -10.11 -11.79
CA GLY A 60 13.17 -9.28 -12.68
C GLY A 60 12.77 -7.81 -12.78
N GLU A 61 11.74 -7.35 -12.06
CA GLU A 61 11.36 -5.94 -12.06
C GLU A 61 12.04 -5.20 -10.89
N ALA A 62 12.93 -4.26 -11.20
CA ALA A 62 13.45 -3.30 -10.25
C ALA A 62 12.36 -2.26 -9.97
N PHE A 63 11.70 -2.35 -8.83
CA PHE A 63 10.60 -1.44 -8.55
C PHE A 63 11.06 -0.13 -7.90
N PRO A 64 10.52 1.02 -8.32
CA PRO A 64 10.75 2.27 -7.63
C PRO A 64 10.18 2.21 -6.22
N ARG A 65 10.92 2.76 -5.25
CA ARG A 65 10.50 2.86 -3.84
C ARG A 65 9.68 4.12 -3.55
N GLU A 66 9.17 4.73 -4.60
CA GLU A 66 8.43 5.99 -4.59
C GLU A 66 7.34 5.93 -5.68
N ASN A 67 6.29 6.74 -5.54
CA ASN A 67 5.04 6.59 -6.30
C ASN A 67 4.57 5.14 -6.33
N THR A 68 4.52 4.51 -5.17
CA THR A 68 4.21 3.10 -5.04
C THR A 68 3.23 2.81 -3.93
N ASN A 69 2.59 1.65 -4.05
CA ASN A 69 1.71 1.11 -3.03
C ASN A 69 2.47 0.06 -2.24
N ALA A 70 2.33 0.12 -0.93
CA ALA A 70 2.75 -0.92 -0.02
C ALA A 70 1.56 -1.31 0.86
N ALA A 71 1.75 -2.31 1.72
CA ALA A 71 0.74 -2.71 2.68
C ALA A 71 1.40 -3.31 3.93
N ASN A 72 0.63 -3.54 4.98
CA ASN A 72 1.05 -4.48 6.02
C ASN A 72 0.94 -5.94 5.51
N LEU A 73 1.43 -6.92 6.28
CA LEU A 73 1.40 -8.34 5.86
C LEU A 73 -0.02 -8.82 5.52
N ALA A 74 -1.01 -8.44 6.33
CA ALA A 74 -2.41 -8.77 6.07
C ALA A 74 -2.88 -8.22 4.71
N GLY A 75 -2.53 -6.97 4.37
CA GLY A 75 -2.88 -6.37 3.09
C GLY A 75 -2.15 -6.99 1.89
N VAL A 76 -0.86 -7.31 2.03
CA VAL A 76 -0.10 -8.04 0.98
C VAL A 76 -0.70 -9.42 0.72
N LEU A 77 -1.02 -10.17 1.78
CA LEU A 77 -1.61 -11.49 1.65
C LEU A 77 -3.05 -11.44 1.12
N ALA A 78 -3.82 -10.40 1.45
CA ALA A 78 -5.13 -10.16 0.84
C ALA A 78 -5.01 -9.91 -0.67
N TYR A 79 -4.01 -9.14 -1.10
CA TYR A 79 -3.72 -8.91 -2.51
C TYR A 79 -3.31 -10.21 -3.24
N LEU A 80 -2.33 -10.95 -2.69
CA LEU A 80 -1.89 -12.23 -3.26
C LEU A 80 -3.04 -13.23 -3.36
N HIS A 81 -3.82 -13.38 -2.30
CA HIS A 81 -4.98 -14.26 -2.29
C HIS A 81 -6.00 -13.85 -3.37
N GLY A 82 -6.29 -12.56 -3.50
CA GLY A 82 -7.16 -12.04 -4.57
C GLY A 82 -6.65 -12.38 -5.97
N LYS A 83 -5.34 -12.29 -6.20
CA LYS A 83 -4.71 -12.69 -7.46
C LYS A 83 -4.82 -14.19 -7.71
N PHE A 84 -4.47 -15.01 -6.71
CA PHE A 84 -4.58 -16.48 -6.83
C PHE A 84 -6.02 -16.92 -7.09
N ALA A 85 -6.99 -16.35 -6.37
CA ALA A 85 -8.41 -16.68 -6.56
C ALA A 85 -8.94 -16.30 -7.95
N ALA A 86 -8.34 -15.30 -8.61
CA ALA A 86 -8.74 -14.87 -9.95
C ALA A 86 -8.15 -15.74 -11.07
N SER A 87 -6.91 -16.23 -10.93
CA SER A 87 -6.18 -16.95 -11.99
C SER A 87 -5.82 -18.40 -11.68
N GLY A 88 -6.14 -18.90 -10.48
CA GLY A 88 -5.71 -20.22 -9.98
C GLY A 88 -4.20 -20.39 -9.78
N THR A 89 -3.41 -19.41 -10.23
CA THR A 89 -1.94 -19.40 -10.19
C THR A 89 -1.43 -17.97 -9.99
N PHE A 90 -0.17 -17.81 -9.63
CA PHE A 90 0.52 -16.51 -9.67
C PHE A 90 1.14 -16.17 -11.02
N GLN A 91 0.80 -16.94 -12.07
CA GLN A 91 1.44 -16.84 -13.38
C GLN A 91 0.67 -15.93 -14.36
N GLY A 92 -0.46 -15.35 -13.96
CA GLY A 92 -1.24 -14.42 -14.78
C GLY A 92 -0.51 -13.08 -15.03
N GLY A 93 0.08 -12.92 -16.22
CA GLY A 93 0.55 -11.65 -16.80
C GLY A 93 1.86 -11.07 -16.25
N ARG A 94 2.13 -11.18 -14.95
CA ARG A 94 3.43 -10.87 -14.34
C ARG A 94 3.69 -11.85 -13.20
N HIS A 95 4.77 -12.61 -13.29
CA HIS A 95 5.12 -13.64 -12.31
C HIS A 95 5.45 -12.98 -10.96
N LEU A 96 4.47 -12.94 -10.05
CA LEU A 96 4.65 -12.40 -8.70
C LEU A 96 5.60 -13.34 -7.94
N SER A 97 6.75 -12.80 -7.55
CA SER A 97 7.91 -13.60 -7.18
C SER A 97 8.30 -13.44 -5.73
N HIS A 98 8.25 -12.21 -5.21
CA HIS A 98 8.76 -11.90 -3.88
C HIS A 98 7.81 -11.01 -3.10
N ILE A 99 7.77 -11.22 -1.79
CA ILE A 99 7.30 -10.22 -0.83
C ILE A 99 8.53 -9.50 -0.31
N ARG A 100 8.69 -8.24 -0.70
CA ARG A 100 9.74 -7.32 -0.23
C ARG A 100 9.32 -6.71 1.10
N ARG A 101 10.20 -6.75 2.11
CA ARG A 101 10.04 -6.04 3.38
C ARG A 101 10.82 -4.74 3.35
N LEU A 102 10.14 -3.65 3.69
CA LEU A 102 10.66 -2.30 3.69
C LEU A 102 10.58 -1.77 5.11
N LYS A 103 11.73 -1.41 5.70
CA LYS A 103 11.77 -0.62 6.94
C LYS A 103 11.50 0.83 6.56
N VAL A 104 10.40 1.39 7.06
CA VAL A 104 9.95 2.74 6.71
C VAL A 104 9.92 3.62 7.96
N SER A 105 10.53 4.80 7.87
CA SER A 105 10.32 5.87 8.84
C SER A 105 9.36 6.89 8.23
N VAL A 106 8.32 7.27 8.96
CA VAL A 106 7.33 8.28 8.55
C VAL A 106 7.31 9.39 9.58
N LEU A 107 7.29 10.64 9.12
CA LEU A 107 6.99 11.81 9.92
C LEU A 107 6.14 12.75 9.07
N THR A 108 4.90 12.97 9.50
CA THR A 108 3.94 13.80 8.75
C THR A 108 4.31 15.28 8.82
N THR A 109 3.69 16.08 7.96
CA THR A 109 3.91 17.53 7.89
C THR A 109 3.14 18.26 8.96
N TRP A 110 3.62 19.44 9.38
CA TRP A 110 2.88 20.30 10.31
C TRP A 110 1.58 20.79 9.68
N GLU A 111 1.63 21.07 8.38
CA GLU A 111 0.50 21.48 7.56
C GLU A 111 -0.69 20.53 7.72
N TYR A 112 -0.43 19.22 7.60
CA TYR A 112 -1.46 18.20 7.76
C TYR A 112 -1.80 17.95 9.23
N TYR A 113 -0.78 17.85 10.09
CA TYR A 113 -0.98 17.51 11.49
C TYR A 113 -1.75 18.57 12.27
N ASN A 114 -1.54 19.85 11.96
CA ASN A 114 -2.24 20.96 12.61
C ASN A 114 -3.76 20.89 12.41
N VAL A 115 -4.20 20.37 11.26
CA VAL A 115 -5.62 20.24 10.91
C VAL A 115 -6.20 18.91 11.41
N HIS A 116 -5.54 17.80 11.11
CA HIS A 116 -6.12 16.46 11.32
C HIS A 116 -5.69 15.79 12.63
N ARG A 117 -4.55 16.20 13.20
CA ARG A 117 -3.88 15.49 14.32
C ARG A 117 -3.61 14.02 14.01
N LYS A 118 -3.32 13.70 12.75
CA LYS A 118 -3.06 12.34 12.22
C LYS A 118 -1.69 12.24 11.58
N ASN A 119 -1.12 11.03 11.58
CA ASN A 119 0.18 10.74 10.96
C ASN A 119 0.07 10.34 9.50
N PHE A 120 -1.09 9.84 9.05
CA PHE A 120 -1.30 9.44 7.67
C PHE A 120 -2.41 10.26 7.00
N GLY A 121 -2.18 10.56 5.73
CA GLY A 121 -3.15 11.20 4.84
C GLY A 121 -4.04 10.18 4.10
N PRO A 122 -4.84 10.64 3.12
CA PRO A 122 -5.66 9.77 2.29
C PRO A 122 -4.80 8.76 1.52
N GLY A 123 -5.12 7.48 1.66
CA GLY A 123 -4.54 6.43 0.83
C GLY A 123 -4.99 6.57 -0.63
N VAL A 124 -4.03 6.83 -1.52
CA VAL A 124 -4.20 6.85 -2.99
C VAL A 124 -3.52 5.65 -3.63
N GLU A 125 -4.05 5.16 -4.74
CA GLU A 125 -3.40 4.09 -5.49
C GLU A 125 -2.48 4.67 -6.56
N PHE A 126 -1.23 4.20 -6.58
CA PHE A 126 -0.30 4.48 -7.67
C PHE A 126 -0.38 3.38 -8.73
N THR A 127 -0.64 3.75 -9.99
CA THR A 127 -0.59 2.85 -11.15
C THR A 127 0.40 3.40 -12.17
N GLY A 128 1.44 2.65 -12.49
CA GLY A 128 2.48 3.12 -13.42
C GLY A 128 3.20 4.39 -12.93
N GLY A 129 3.29 4.59 -11.61
CA GLY A 129 3.87 5.78 -11.01
C GLY A 129 2.93 6.98 -10.86
N ARG A 130 1.71 6.90 -11.40
CA ARG A 130 0.70 7.95 -11.31
C ARG A 130 -0.31 7.65 -10.20
N CYS A 131 -0.55 8.59 -9.32
CA CYS A 131 -1.63 8.51 -8.35
C CYS A 131 -2.99 8.61 -9.04
N ARG A 132 -3.93 7.79 -8.59
CA ARG A 132 -5.33 7.79 -9.00
C ARG A 132 -6.15 8.58 -7.98
N GLY A 133 -6.96 9.53 -8.47
CA GLY A 133 -7.86 10.34 -7.65
C GLY A 133 -7.92 11.80 -8.12
N ALA A 134 -9.11 12.41 -8.08
CA ALA A 134 -9.36 13.74 -8.63
C ALA A 134 -8.55 14.86 -7.95
N ALA A 135 -8.15 14.69 -6.69
CA ALA A 135 -7.49 15.73 -5.90
C ALA A 135 -6.05 15.38 -5.50
N CYS A 136 -5.40 14.40 -6.14
CA CYS A 136 -4.08 13.94 -5.68
C CYS A 136 -3.01 15.05 -5.76
N GLN A 137 -2.94 15.77 -6.88
CA GLN A 137 -1.95 16.83 -7.04
C GLN A 137 -2.23 18.00 -6.09
N GLU A 138 -3.48 18.42 -5.99
CA GLU A 138 -3.90 19.50 -5.09
C GLU A 138 -3.64 19.16 -3.62
N PHE A 139 -3.94 17.94 -3.20
CA PHE A 139 -3.67 17.46 -1.84
C PHE A 139 -2.17 17.57 -1.50
N TYR A 140 -1.29 17.05 -2.36
CA TYR A 140 0.15 17.14 -2.12
C TYR A 140 0.70 18.56 -2.25
N ALA A 141 0.13 19.39 -3.13
CA ALA A 141 0.47 20.80 -3.25
C ALA A 141 0.00 21.62 -2.03
N HIS A 142 -1.01 21.16 -1.30
CA HIS A 142 -1.52 21.81 -0.09
C HIS A 142 -0.74 21.33 1.15
N TYR A 143 -0.79 20.04 1.45
CA TYR A 143 -0.24 19.47 2.70
C TYR A 143 1.21 18.97 2.61
N GLY A 144 1.82 19.01 1.43
CA GLY A 144 3.08 18.32 1.18
C GLY A 144 2.87 16.83 0.92
N PHE A 145 3.94 16.09 0.71
CA PHE A 145 3.92 14.70 0.26
C PHE A 145 3.68 13.71 1.41
N VAL A 146 2.59 13.88 2.15
CA VAL A 146 2.20 13.03 3.29
C VAL A 146 1.98 11.59 2.83
N VAL A 147 2.46 10.62 3.62
CA VAL A 147 2.20 9.19 3.37
C VAL A 147 0.72 8.90 3.59
N GLY A 148 0.08 8.29 2.59
CA GLY A 148 -1.33 7.92 2.67
C GLY A 148 -1.51 6.56 3.33
N CYS A 149 -2.65 6.35 4.01
CA CYS A 149 -3.09 5.02 4.42
C CYS A 149 -4.56 4.81 4.10
N ARG A 150 -4.95 3.53 3.94
CA ARG A 150 -6.36 3.13 3.81
C ARG A 150 -6.55 1.72 4.33
N ASN A 151 -7.60 1.51 5.11
CA ASN A 151 -8.04 0.16 5.44
C ASN A 151 -8.55 -0.53 4.18
N ILE A 152 -8.09 -1.75 3.91
CA ILE A 152 -8.55 -2.53 2.76
C ILE A 152 -9.91 -3.13 3.13
N GLU A 153 -10.97 -2.37 2.86
CA GLU A 153 -12.36 -2.76 3.08
C GLU A 153 -12.88 -3.70 1.98
N GLY A 154 -14.01 -4.36 2.24
CA GLY A 154 -14.70 -5.19 1.24
C GLY A 154 -13.90 -6.42 0.81
N LEU A 155 -12.84 -6.75 1.53
CA LEU A 155 -12.12 -8.00 1.33
C LEU A 155 -13.08 -9.16 1.58
N ARG A 156 -13.35 -9.97 0.55
CA ARG A 156 -13.93 -11.32 0.72
C ARG A 156 -13.02 -12.28 1.50
N SER A 157 -11.97 -11.77 2.12
CA SER A 157 -10.98 -12.52 2.89
C SER A 157 -10.93 -12.09 4.34
N ALA A 158 -10.73 -13.06 5.21
CA ALA A 158 -10.67 -12.86 6.65
C ALA A 158 -9.39 -12.16 7.15
N TYR A 159 -8.49 -11.71 6.27
CA TYR A 159 -7.37 -10.82 6.64
C TYR A 159 -7.82 -9.47 7.23
N ALA A 160 -9.09 -9.11 7.05
CA ALA A 160 -9.69 -7.90 7.62
C ALA A 160 -10.38 -8.14 8.98
N LEU A 161 -10.53 -9.40 9.40
CA LEU A 161 -11.30 -9.74 10.60
C LEU A 161 -10.43 -9.61 11.84
N SER A 162 -10.40 -8.40 12.39
CA SER A 162 -11.00 -8.25 13.70
C SER A 162 -11.63 -6.85 13.84
N GLN A 163 -12.94 -6.85 14.06
CA GLN A 163 -13.61 -5.75 14.76
C GLN A 163 -14.22 -6.27 16.06
N SER A 164 -13.79 -7.46 16.53
CA SER A 164 -14.24 -7.92 17.83
C SER A 164 -13.63 -7.02 18.88
N SER A 165 -14.47 -6.37 19.67
CA SER A 165 -14.07 -5.66 20.89
C SER A 165 -13.35 -6.57 21.89
N THR A 166 -13.40 -7.89 21.70
CA THR A 166 -12.78 -8.95 22.53
C THR A 166 -11.45 -9.45 21.97
N CYS A 167 -10.71 -8.56 21.33
CA CYS A 167 -9.48 -8.93 20.67
C CYS A 167 -8.33 -9.08 21.66
N ASP A 168 -8.28 -10.23 22.34
CA ASP A 168 -7.33 -10.49 23.44
C ASP A 168 -5.87 -10.60 22.95
N ALA A 169 -5.65 -10.81 21.65
CA ALA A 169 -4.33 -10.87 21.03
C ALA A 169 -4.12 -9.74 20.00
N PRO A 170 -3.36 -8.67 20.30
CA PRO A 170 -3.23 -7.49 19.44
C PRO A 170 -2.66 -7.76 18.04
N GLU A 171 -1.96 -8.88 17.85
CA GLU A 171 -1.44 -9.30 16.53
C GLU A 171 -2.52 -9.83 15.59
N GLN A 172 -3.57 -10.45 16.11
CA GLN A 172 -4.67 -11.04 15.32
C GLN A 172 -5.69 -9.97 14.90
N CYS A 173 -5.52 -8.74 15.37
CA CYS A 173 -6.53 -7.70 15.35
C CYS A 173 -6.18 -6.51 14.45
N ARG A 174 -5.19 -6.70 13.57
CA ARG A 174 -4.78 -5.66 12.63
C ARG A 174 -5.46 -5.86 11.30
N ARG A 175 -6.29 -4.88 10.96
CA ARG A 175 -6.90 -4.77 9.63
C ARG A 175 -5.81 -4.77 8.56
N ALA A 176 -6.13 -5.33 7.41
CA ALA A 176 -5.35 -5.12 6.20
C ALA A 176 -5.29 -3.61 5.89
N VAL A 177 -4.09 -3.05 5.80
CA VAL A 177 -3.87 -1.62 5.50
C VAL A 177 -2.99 -1.52 4.26
N SER A 178 -3.41 -0.68 3.32
CA SER A 178 -2.58 -0.22 2.20
C SER A 178 -1.99 1.15 2.52
N TYR A 179 -0.75 1.37 2.11
CA TYR A 179 -0.02 2.64 2.24
C TYR A 179 0.37 3.19 0.87
N SER A 180 0.42 4.50 0.77
CA SER A 180 0.75 5.25 -0.44
C SER A 180 2.03 6.05 -0.21
N LEU A 181 3.08 5.74 -0.97
CA LEU A 181 4.39 6.37 -0.83
C LEU A 181 4.63 7.36 -1.98
N PRO A 182 4.32 8.66 -1.81
CA PRO A 182 4.48 9.65 -2.88
C PRO A 182 5.95 9.95 -3.17
N GLY A 183 6.33 9.84 -4.43
CA GLY A 183 7.61 10.22 -5.00
C GLY A 183 7.51 11.47 -5.87
N ALA A 184 8.57 11.72 -6.63
CA ALA A 184 8.57 12.85 -7.55
C ALA A 184 7.45 12.71 -8.59
N CYS A 185 6.78 13.83 -8.90
CA CYS A 185 5.66 13.88 -9.85
C CYS A 185 4.58 12.82 -9.62
N PRO A 186 3.91 12.81 -8.46
CA PRO A 186 2.93 11.77 -8.16
C PRO A 186 1.75 11.78 -9.14
N GLY A 187 1.45 12.92 -9.77
CA GLY A 187 0.36 13.05 -10.73
C GLY A 187 0.65 12.54 -12.15
N GLU A 188 1.88 12.15 -12.46
CA GLU A 188 2.32 11.75 -13.81
C GLU A 188 2.68 10.26 -13.87
N PHE A 189 2.56 9.65 -15.05
CA PHE A 189 3.11 8.30 -15.26
C PHE A 189 4.63 8.34 -15.23
N ASN A 190 5.27 7.21 -14.88
CA ASN A 190 6.73 7.11 -14.84
C ASN A 190 7.39 7.48 -16.18
N SER A 191 6.75 7.17 -17.31
CA SER A 191 7.23 7.53 -18.65
C SER A 191 7.18 9.04 -18.92
N ASP A 192 6.33 9.77 -18.21
CA ASP A 192 5.96 11.16 -18.52
C ASP A 192 6.60 12.13 -17.52
N LYS A 193 7.34 11.63 -16.52
CA LYS A 193 8.02 12.46 -15.53
C LYS A 193 9.13 13.27 -16.17
N THR A 194 9.06 14.58 -16.00
CA THR A 194 10.10 15.51 -16.45
C THR A 194 10.91 16.05 -15.28
N ALA A 195 12.13 16.51 -15.54
CA ALA A 195 12.96 17.19 -14.54
C ALA A 195 12.28 18.45 -13.98
N ILE A 196 11.55 19.19 -14.83
CA ILE A 196 10.78 20.38 -14.42
C ILE A 196 9.71 19.97 -13.41
N CYS A 197 8.93 18.93 -13.71
CA CYS A 197 7.93 18.44 -12.77
C CYS A 197 8.58 17.95 -11.47
N ALA A 198 9.69 17.20 -11.53
CA ALA A 198 10.37 16.68 -10.35
C ALA A 198 10.91 17.80 -9.46
N SER A 199 11.34 18.93 -10.04
CA SER A 199 11.77 20.10 -9.27
C SER A 199 10.61 20.79 -8.54
N ARG A 200 9.40 20.81 -9.12
CA ARG A 200 8.20 21.41 -8.53
C ARG A 200 7.52 20.48 -7.54
N MET A 201 7.55 19.18 -7.82
CA MET A 201 6.97 18.12 -7.01
C MET A 201 8.02 17.04 -6.72
N PRO A 202 8.94 17.28 -5.77
CA PRO A 202 10.05 16.36 -5.48
C PRO A 202 9.63 15.06 -4.80
N GLY A 203 8.39 14.95 -4.30
CA GLY A 203 7.94 13.79 -3.53
C GLY A 203 8.31 13.89 -2.05
N GLY A 204 7.94 12.86 -1.28
CA GLY A 204 8.15 12.82 0.17
C GLY A 204 9.36 12.02 0.63
N ARG A 205 10.04 11.33 -0.30
CA ARG A 205 11.14 10.43 0.03
C ARG A 205 12.42 11.21 0.30
N CYS A 206 13.09 10.89 1.40
CA CYS A 206 14.42 11.40 1.73
C CYS A 206 15.24 10.36 2.51
N ALA A 207 16.48 10.71 2.86
CA ALA A 207 17.37 9.83 3.62
C ALA A 207 16.86 9.60 5.05
N ALA A 208 16.41 10.67 5.72
CA ALA A 208 15.84 10.64 7.05
C ALA A 208 14.64 11.58 7.10
N ALA A 209 13.43 11.04 7.27
CA ALA A 209 12.19 11.82 7.35
C ALA A 209 12.34 12.94 8.39
N ASN A 210 11.93 14.16 8.08
CA ASN A 210 12.03 15.30 9.00
C ASN A 210 10.71 16.06 9.15
N GLY A 211 9.63 15.59 8.50
CA GLY A 211 8.31 16.23 8.54
C GLY A 211 8.21 17.47 7.63
N GLY A 212 9.26 17.78 6.87
CA GLY A 212 9.20 18.78 5.81
C GLY A 212 8.31 18.31 4.67
N ARG A 213 7.78 19.27 3.91
CA ARG A 213 6.82 19.01 2.81
C ARG A 213 7.33 17.98 1.79
N ASN A 214 8.63 17.91 1.58
CA ASN A 214 9.32 17.01 0.65
C ASN A 214 10.19 15.93 1.33
N CYS A 215 10.01 15.71 2.63
CA CYS A 215 10.81 14.75 3.39
C CYS A 215 9.97 14.16 4.54
N THR A 216 8.93 13.45 4.14
CA THR A 216 7.92 12.84 5.01
C THR A 216 8.20 11.37 5.30
N TYR A 217 9.01 10.70 4.48
CA TYR A 217 9.39 9.31 4.74
C TYR A 217 10.79 8.94 4.24
N SER A 218 11.36 7.90 4.83
CA SER A 218 12.55 7.20 4.32
C SER A 218 12.27 5.69 4.20
N VAL A 219 12.99 5.04 3.29
CA VAL A 219 12.81 3.60 3.00
C VAL A 219 14.16 2.91 2.98
N GLN A 220 14.29 1.87 3.81
CA GLN A 220 15.40 0.93 3.81
C GLN A 220 14.89 -0.47 3.47
N GLU A 221 15.60 -1.19 2.60
CA GLU A 221 15.27 -2.58 2.32
C GLU A 221 15.64 -3.46 3.52
N ALA A 222 14.74 -4.36 3.90
CA ALA A 222 14.89 -5.23 5.07
C ALA A 222 14.65 -6.71 4.71
N GLY A 223 15.03 -7.08 3.47
CA GLY A 223 14.94 -8.45 2.97
C GLY A 223 13.70 -8.73 2.11
N ALA A 224 13.64 -9.94 1.59
CA ALA A 224 12.49 -10.47 0.86
C ALA A 224 12.41 -11.98 0.95
N VAL A 225 11.19 -12.49 0.82
CA VAL A 225 10.88 -13.93 0.79
C VAL A 225 10.17 -14.24 -0.51
N ALA A 226 10.43 -15.40 -1.12
CA ALA A 226 9.75 -15.75 -2.36
C ALA A 226 8.30 -16.18 -2.07
N VAL A 227 7.38 -15.81 -2.95
CA VAL A 227 5.96 -16.19 -2.86
C VAL A 227 5.79 -17.71 -2.96
N ALA A 228 6.70 -18.38 -3.68
CA ALA A 228 6.73 -19.84 -3.80
C ALA A 228 7.05 -20.57 -2.49
N GLU A 229 7.65 -19.90 -1.50
CA GLU A 229 8.02 -20.49 -0.20
C GLU A 229 6.90 -20.44 0.84
N LEU A 230 5.82 -19.72 0.52
CA LEU A 230 4.69 -19.54 1.44
C LEU A 230 3.99 -20.88 1.73
N PRO A 231 3.61 -21.70 0.74
CA PRO A 231 3.12 -23.04 1.02
C PRO A 231 4.19 -23.88 1.74
N PRO A 232 3.85 -24.56 2.85
CA PRO A 232 4.74 -25.54 3.45
C PRO A 232 5.11 -26.64 2.45
N ALA A 233 6.26 -27.29 2.66
CA ALA A 233 6.68 -28.42 1.84
C ALA A 233 5.57 -29.49 1.78
N GLY A 234 5.28 -29.99 0.58
CA GLY A 234 4.21 -30.96 0.34
C GLY A 234 2.78 -30.40 0.33
N THR A 235 2.59 -29.10 0.58
CA THR A 235 1.28 -28.45 0.47
C THR A 235 1.12 -27.83 -0.92
N SER A 236 0.07 -28.22 -1.66
CA SER A 236 -0.21 -27.59 -2.95
C SER A 236 -0.65 -26.13 -2.79
N PRO A 237 -0.40 -25.25 -3.78
CA PRO A 237 -0.86 -23.86 -3.73
C PRO A 237 -2.38 -23.74 -3.51
N GLU A 238 -3.19 -24.61 -4.10
CA GLU A 238 -4.66 -24.59 -4.00
C GLU A 238 -5.10 -24.86 -2.55
N VAL A 239 -4.47 -25.83 -1.89
CA VAL A 239 -4.72 -26.12 -0.48
C VAL A 239 -4.26 -24.95 0.39
N PHE A 240 -3.07 -24.41 0.13
CA PHE A 240 -2.52 -23.30 0.90
C PHE A 240 -3.36 -22.03 0.77
N TRP A 241 -3.85 -21.68 -0.43
CA TRP A 241 -4.64 -20.47 -0.67
C TRP A 241 -6.15 -20.70 -0.48
N GLY A 242 -6.65 -21.92 -0.35
CA GLY A 242 -8.06 -22.21 -0.11
C GLY A 242 -8.59 -21.69 1.24
N GLY A 243 -9.90 -21.44 1.35
CA GLY A 243 -10.50 -20.92 2.59
C GLY A 243 -10.25 -19.42 2.80
N ARG A 244 -10.60 -18.61 1.80
CA ARG A 244 -10.45 -17.14 1.84
C ARG A 244 -11.15 -16.48 3.02
N GLY A 245 -12.35 -16.95 3.36
CA GLY A 245 -13.15 -16.44 4.47
C GLY A 245 -12.78 -17.01 5.84
N ASP A 246 -11.78 -17.88 5.95
CA ASP A 246 -11.38 -18.51 7.21
C ASP A 246 -10.33 -17.64 7.92
N PRO A 247 -10.65 -17.02 9.08
CA PRO A 247 -9.74 -16.15 9.81
C PRO A 247 -8.51 -16.88 10.35
N VAL A 248 -8.66 -18.13 10.78
CA VAL A 248 -7.55 -18.92 11.33
C VAL A 248 -6.55 -19.21 10.22
N ARG A 249 -7.01 -19.65 9.04
CA ARG A 249 -6.12 -19.87 7.89
C ARG A 249 -5.45 -18.59 7.43
N CYS A 250 -6.15 -17.46 7.41
CA CYS A 250 -5.57 -16.16 7.07
C CYS A 250 -4.47 -15.76 8.07
N ALA A 251 -4.71 -15.92 9.37
CA ALA A 251 -3.71 -15.67 10.41
C ALA A 251 -2.49 -16.60 10.27
N THR A 252 -2.70 -17.89 10.00
CA THR A 252 -1.61 -18.86 9.76
C THR A 252 -0.72 -18.44 8.59
N ARG A 253 -1.28 -17.88 7.50
CA ARG A 253 -0.48 -17.36 6.38
C ARG A 253 0.34 -16.15 6.77
N VAL A 254 -0.22 -15.23 7.58
CA VAL A 254 0.54 -14.09 8.12
C VAL A 254 1.72 -14.60 8.95
N LEU A 255 1.46 -15.53 9.87
CA LEU A 255 2.50 -16.14 10.71
C LEU A 255 3.58 -16.84 9.89
N ARG A 256 3.20 -17.57 8.84
CA ARG A 256 4.12 -18.23 7.93
C ARG A 256 5.08 -17.25 7.25
N VAL A 257 4.58 -16.09 6.79
CA VAL A 257 5.45 -15.05 6.21
C VAL A 257 6.42 -14.49 7.26
N LYS A 258 5.95 -14.25 8.50
CA LYS A 258 6.82 -13.79 9.60
C LYS A 258 7.96 -14.78 9.86
N GLN A 259 7.65 -16.07 9.99
CA GLN A 259 8.63 -17.13 10.20
C GLN A 259 9.69 -17.19 9.09
N LEU A 260 9.28 -17.03 7.82
CA LEU A 260 10.23 -16.98 6.70
C LEU A 260 11.18 -15.78 6.80
N PHE A 261 10.66 -14.60 7.17
CA PHE A 261 11.52 -13.43 7.36
C PHE A 261 12.49 -13.58 8.54
N GLU A 262 12.05 -14.20 9.64
CA GLU A 262 12.90 -14.48 10.79
C GLU A 262 14.00 -15.48 10.44
N ALA A 263 13.66 -16.54 9.71
CA ALA A 263 14.62 -17.54 9.26
C ALA A 263 15.66 -16.95 8.27
N HIS A 264 15.20 -16.15 7.30
CA HIS A 264 16.09 -15.62 6.24
C HIS A 264 16.89 -14.40 6.70
N PHE A 265 16.37 -13.60 7.63
CA PHE A 265 16.96 -12.33 8.06
C PHE A 265 17.02 -12.21 9.59
N PRO A 266 17.72 -13.13 10.28
CA PRO A 266 17.75 -13.18 11.75
C PRO A 266 18.39 -11.95 12.42
N ARG A 267 19.11 -11.12 11.64
CA ARG A 267 19.72 -9.86 12.13
C ARG A 267 18.79 -8.65 12.03
N CYS A 268 17.67 -8.76 11.33
CA CYS A 268 16.68 -7.69 11.28
C CYS A 268 15.74 -7.78 12.49
N PRO A 269 15.21 -6.65 13.00
CA PRO A 269 14.12 -6.68 13.97
C PRO A 269 12.97 -7.57 13.47
N SER A 270 12.35 -8.31 14.39
CA SER A 270 11.21 -9.17 14.05
C SER A 270 10.05 -8.35 13.47
N CYS A 271 9.16 -9.02 12.75
CA CYS A 271 7.99 -8.37 12.16
C CYS A 271 7.11 -7.67 13.21
N ASP A 272 7.12 -8.16 14.44
CA ASP A 272 6.34 -7.62 15.56
C ASP A 272 7.05 -6.53 16.35
N ALA A 273 8.39 -6.49 16.34
CA ALA A 273 9.15 -5.39 16.93
C ALA A 273 8.93 -4.06 16.20
N LEU A 274 8.67 -4.09 14.89
CA LEU A 274 8.43 -2.92 14.04
C LEU A 274 7.04 -2.99 13.40
N GLN A 275 6.04 -3.05 14.26
CA GLN A 275 4.66 -3.33 13.86
C GLN A 275 4.00 -2.14 13.13
N ALA A 276 3.30 -2.43 12.04
CA ALA A 276 2.63 -1.40 11.23
C ALA A 276 1.50 -0.71 12.00
N PRO A 277 1.51 0.62 12.19
CA PRO A 277 0.51 1.34 12.97
C PRO A 277 -0.87 1.24 12.30
N PRO A 278 -1.96 1.40 13.08
CA PRO A 278 -3.30 1.51 12.51
C PRO A 278 -3.37 2.70 11.54
N CYS A 279 -4.21 2.57 10.52
CA CYS A 279 -4.50 3.69 9.63
C CYS A 279 -5.36 4.71 10.38
N ASP A 280 -4.79 5.87 10.69
CA ASP A 280 -5.44 6.93 11.46
C ASP A 280 -6.14 7.99 10.60
N PHE A 281 -6.03 7.86 9.26
CA PHE A 281 -6.81 8.62 8.29
C PHE A 281 -8.29 8.27 8.37
N ASP A 282 -9.12 9.30 8.30
CA ASP A 282 -10.58 9.21 8.35
C ASP A 282 -11.20 9.53 6.97
N PHE A 283 -11.17 10.79 6.55
CA PHE A 283 -11.81 11.28 5.33
C PHE A 283 -11.26 12.64 4.90
N LEU A 284 -11.63 13.08 3.69
CA LEU A 284 -11.40 14.45 3.24
C LEU A 284 -12.64 15.30 3.54
N TYR A 285 -12.43 16.52 4.02
CA TYR A 285 -13.50 17.47 4.26
C TYR A 285 -13.81 18.26 2.99
N LYS A 286 -15.10 18.58 2.78
CA LYS A 286 -15.48 19.45 1.65
C LYS A 286 -14.88 20.85 1.84
N GLY A 287 -14.11 21.30 0.85
CA GLY A 287 -13.45 22.62 0.87
C GLY A 287 -12.13 22.64 1.67
N GLU A 288 -11.65 21.49 2.14
CA GLU A 288 -10.43 21.39 2.94
C GLU A 288 -9.20 22.00 2.27
N LEU A 289 -9.04 21.79 0.95
CA LEU A 289 -7.87 22.27 0.21
C LEU A 289 -7.83 23.78 -0.01
N SER A 290 -8.86 24.51 0.45
CA SER A 290 -8.86 25.97 0.53
C SER A 290 -8.65 26.51 1.94
N TRP A 291 -8.42 25.66 2.94
CA TRP A 291 -8.17 26.11 4.30
C TRP A 291 -6.78 26.74 4.44
N PRO A 292 -6.57 27.68 5.38
CA PRO A 292 -5.24 28.19 5.67
C PRO A 292 -4.32 27.08 6.19
N VAL A 293 -3.08 27.07 5.71
CA VAL A 293 -2.09 26.08 6.06
C VAL A 293 -1.03 26.68 6.98
N HIS A 294 -0.75 26.01 8.09
CA HIS A 294 0.27 26.43 9.05
C HIS A 294 1.51 25.52 8.95
N HIS A 295 2.63 26.09 8.53
CA HIS A 295 3.91 25.39 8.32
C HIS A 295 4.72 25.12 9.60
N ARG A 296 4.17 25.48 10.77
CA ARG A 296 4.84 25.43 12.07
C ARG A 296 3.83 24.96 13.13
N PRO A 297 4.29 24.51 14.31
CA PRO A 297 3.39 24.26 15.43
C PRO A 297 2.52 25.49 15.69
N ILE A 298 1.21 25.30 15.84
CA ILE A 298 0.31 26.34 16.31
C ILE A 298 0.55 26.49 17.82
N THR A 299 1.16 27.60 18.23
CA THR A 299 1.21 28.01 19.62
C THR A 299 -0.13 28.64 19.97
N VAL A 300 -0.88 27.99 20.88
CA VAL A 300 -2.13 28.52 21.45
C VAL A 300 -1.80 29.57 22.51
#